data_AF-A0A537T661-F1
#
_entry.id   AF-A0A537T661-F1
#
_cell.length_a   1.000
_cell.length_b   1.000
_cell.length_c   1.000
_cell.angle_alpha   90.00
_cell.angle_beta   90.00
_cell.angle_gamma   90.00
#
_symmetry.space_group_name_H-M   'P 1'
#
loop_
_entity.id
_entity.type
_entity.pdbx_description
1 polymer ?
#
loop_
_entity_poly.entity_id
_entity_poly.type
_entity_poly.pdbx_seq_one_letter_code
_entity_poly.pdbx_strand_id
1 'polypeptide(L)' 'MTKAELRAQGIQALAQVTTPIIKLPMKIRRQCGRCGDFNSVLVEPGQAVPAFKCSACGYAAG' A
#
# COMPACT_ATOMS: atom_id res chain seq x y z
N MET A 1 -2.55 -33.53 21.26
CA MET A 1 -2.83 -32.12 20.93
C MET A 1 -4.28 -31.98 20.51
N THR A 2 -5.08 -31.40 21.38
CA THR A 2 -6.48 -31.05 21.15
C THR A 2 -6.57 -29.71 20.42
N LYS A 3 -7.72 -29.44 19.79
CA LYS A 3 -7.99 -28.15 19.12
C LYS A 3 -7.87 -26.95 20.08
N ALA A 4 -8.23 -27.14 21.34
CA ALA A 4 -8.13 -26.10 22.37
C ALA A 4 -6.67 -25.74 22.67
N GLU A 5 -5.80 -26.74 22.80
CA GLU A 5 -4.36 -26.55 23.03
C GLU A 5 -3.68 -25.86 21.84
N LEU A 6 -4.04 -26.24 20.60
CA LEU A 6 -3.52 -25.58 19.39
C LEU A 6 -3.94 -24.10 19.31
N ARG A 7 -5.18 -23.78 19.73
CA ARG A 7 -5.64 -22.38 19.78
C ARG A 7 -4.89 -21.57 20.83
N ALA A 8 -4.68 -22.13 22.02
CA ALA A 8 -3.95 -21.47 23.09
C ALA A 8 -2.50 -21.18 22.69
N GLN A 9 -1.83 -22.14 22.06
CA GLN A 9 -0.49 -21.96 21.50
C GLN A 9 -0.45 -20.88 20.42
N GLY A 10 -1.44 -20.86 19.51
CA GLY A 10 -1.54 -19.81 18.49
C GLY A 10 -1.70 -18.40 19.08
N ILE A 11 -2.50 -18.24 20.14
CA ILE A 11 -2.66 -16.94 20.82
C ILE A 11 -1.36 -16.51 21.49
N GLN A 12 -0.68 -17.43 22.18
CA GLN A 12 0.62 -17.15 22.82
C GLN A 12 1.68 -16.78 21.79
N ALA A 13 1.74 -17.48 20.66
CA ALA A 13 2.66 -17.18 19.57
C ALA A 13 2.42 -15.77 19.01
N LEU A 14 1.16 -15.40 18.74
CA LEU A 14 0.80 -14.07 18.27
C LEU A 14 1.17 -12.96 19.27
N ALA A 15 1.00 -13.21 20.57
CA ALA A 15 1.38 -12.25 21.61
C ALA A 15 2.89 -12.05 21.73
N GLN A 16 3.71 -13.03 21.31
CA GLN A 16 5.16 -12.96 21.32
C GLN A 16 5.76 -12.33 20.05
N VAL A 17 4.95 -12.09 19.01
CA VAL A 17 5.41 -11.43 17.78
C VAL A 17 5.72 -9.97 18.09
N THR A 18 7.01 -9.64 18.14
CA THR A 18 7.51 -8.27 18.33
C THR A 18 7.95 -7.59 17.03
N THR A 19 7.88 -8.30 15.89
CA THR A 19 8.30 -7.76 14.61
C THR A 19 7.44 -6.54 14.26
N PRO A 20 8.04 -5.36 14.03
CA PRO A 20 7.28 -4.16 13.72
C PRO A 20 6.54 -4.35 12.39
N ILE A 21 5.31 -3.84 12.31
CA ILE A 21 4.58 -3.78 11.05
C ILE A 21 5.26 -2.72 10.17
N ILE A 22 5.97 -3.18 9.14
CA ILE A 22 6.62 -2.31 8.17
C ILE A 22 5.57 -1.89 7.13
N LYS A 23 5.31 -0.59 7.03
CA LYS A 23 4.51 -0.04 5.94
C LYS A 23 5.35 -0.02 4.66
N LEU A 24 4.79 -0.54 3.57
CA LEU A 24 5.45 -0.53 2.26
C LEU A 24 4.97 0.66 1.43
N PRO A 25 5.77 1.12 0.45
CA PRO A 25 5.34 2.15 -0.48
C PRO A 25 4.05 1.77 -1.21
N MET A 26 3.14 2.72 -1.34
CA MET A 26 1.86 2.51 -2.01
C MET A 26 1.95 2.88 -3.49
N LYS A 27 1.51 1.98 -4.37
CA LYS A 27 1.36 2.28 -5.79
C LYS A 27 0.01 2.96 -6.05
N ILE A 28 0.06 4.20 -6.51
CA ILE A 28 -1.12 4.96 -6.93
C ILE A 28 -1.20 4.90 -8.44
N ARG A 29 -2.30 4.37 -8.98
CA ARG A 29 -2.55 4.29 -10.42
C ARG A 29 -3.72 5.21 -10.79
N ARG A 30 -3.50 6.11 -11.73
CA ARG A 30 -4.49 7.11 -12.20
C ARG A 30 -4.59 7.04 -13.72
N GLN A 31 -5.81 7.16 -14.24
CA GLN A 31 -6.02 7.29 -15.69
C GLN A 31 -6.04 8.77 -16.07
N CYS A 32 -5.36 9.13 -17.15
CA CYS A 32 -5.39 10.48 -17.69
C CYS A 32 -6.76 10.77 -18.30
N GLY A 33 -7.44 11.80 -17.80
CA GLY A 33 -8.73 12.24 -18.36
C GLY A 33 -8.63 12.85 -19.77
N ARG A 34 -7.42 13.17 -20.27
CA ARG A 34 -7.21 13.74 -21.61
C ARG A 34 -6.86 12.69 -22.67
N CYS A 35 -5.87 11.84 -22.42
CA CYS A 35 -5.39 10.86 -23.41
C CYS A 35 -5.76 9.41 -23.09
N GLY A 36 -6.36 9.14 -21.92
CA GLY A 36 -6.73 7.79 -21.50
C GLY A 36 -5.58 6.94 -20.96
N ASP A 37 -4.33 7.40 -21.04
CA ASP A 37 -3.16 6.65 -20.55
C ASP A 37 -3.14 6.52 -19.03
N PHE A 38 -2.65 5.37 -18.56
CA PHE A 38 -2.46 5.10 -17.15
C PHE A 38 -1.09 5.58 -16.68
N ASN A 39 -1.08 6.31 -15.58
CA ASN A 39 0.11 6.74 -14.88
C ASN A 39 0.15 6.09 -13.50
N SER A 40 1.36 5.75 -13.04
CA SER A 40 1.53 5.24 -11.69
C SER A 40 2.74 5.85 -10.99
N VAL A 41 2.59 6.09 -9.70
CA VAL A 41 3.65 6.59 -8.81
C VAL A 41 3.68 5.75 -7.53
N LEU A 42 4.88 5.53 -6.99
CA LEU A 42 5.07 4.95 -5.66
C LEU A 42 5.16 6.09 -4.65
N VAL A 43 4.46 5.95 -3.52
CA VAL A 43 4.44 6.93 -2.44
C VAL A 43 4.89 6.26 -1.15
N GLU A 44 5.91 6.83 -0.51
CA GLU A 44 6.41 6.32 0.76
C GLU A 44 5.38 6.48 1.89
N PRO A 45 5.38 5.58 2.89
CA PRO A 45 4.48 5.71 4.03
C PRO A 45 4.62 7.08 4.71
N GLY A 46 3.49 7.79 4.85
CA GLY A 46 3.44 9.10 5.50
C GLY A 46 3.74 10.29 4.58
N GLN A 47 4.14 10.06 3.32
CA GLN A 47 4.26 11.14 2.35
C GLN A 47 2.90 11.52 1.74
N ALA A 48 2.79 12.79 1.35
CA ALA A 48 1.65 13.27 0.59
C ALA A 48 1.63 12.67 -0.81
N VAL A 49 0.44 12.37 -1.32
CA VAL A 49 0.27 11.92 -2.69
C VAL A 49 0.58 13.09 -3.65
N PRO A 50 1.48 12.92 -4.63
CA PRO A 50 1.82 14.00 -5.54
C PRO A 50 0.65 14.38 -6.45
N ALA A 51 0.66 15.63 -6.91
CA ALA A 51 -0.27 16.13 -7.92
C ALA A 51 -0.17 15.28 -9.21
N PHE A 52 -1.29 15.15 -9.91
CA PHE A 52 -1.31 14.35 -11.14
C PHE A 52 -0.67 15.11 -12.29
N LYS A 53 0.32 14.48 -12.95
CA LYS A 53 0.85 14.89 -14.25
C LYS A 53 1.00 13.66 -15.13
N CYS A 54 0.37 13.68 -16.29
CA CYS A 54 0.44 12.58 -17.24
C CYS A 54 1.82 12.55 -17.92
N SER A 55 2.51 11.41 -17.85
CA SER A 55 3.80 11.18 -18.50
C SER A 55 3.69 11.11 -20.03
N ALA A 56 2.52 10.74 -20.57
CA ALA A 56 2.32 10.57 -22.01
C ALA A 56 1.98 11.90 -22.70
N CYS A 57 0.98 12.64 -22.20
CA CYS A 57 0.50 13.86 -22.85
C CYS A 57 0.79 15.16 -22.08
N GLY A 58 1.51 15.09 -20.96
CA GLY A 58 1.87 16.25 -20.15
C GLY A 58 0.72 16.90 -19.38
N TYR A 59 -0.51 16.41 -19.54
CA TYR A 59 -1.69 16.96 -18.85
C TYR A 59 -1.53 16.89 -17.34
N ALA A 60 -1.62 18.05 -16.68
CA ALA A 60 -1.69 18.18 -15.24
C ALA A 60 -3.13 18.53 -14.85
N ALA A 61 -3.70 17.76 -13.91
CA ALA A 61 -4.95 18.16 -13.28
C ALA A 61 -4.60 19.21 -12.21
N GLY A 62 -5.16 20.42 -12.35
CA GLY A 62 -4.99 21.52 -11.41
C GLY A 62 -5.68 21.28 -10.08
#